data_AF-A0A919IK50-F1
#
_entry.id   AF-A0A919IK50-F1
#
_cell.length_a   1.000
_cell.length_b   1.000
_cell.length_c   1.000
_cell.angle_alpha   90.00
_cell.angle_beta   90.00
_cell.angle_gamma   90.00
#
_symmetry.space_group_name_H-M   'P 1'
#
loop_
_entity.id
_entity.type
_entity.pdbx_description
1 polymer ?
#
loop_
_entity_poly.entity_id
_entity_poly.type
_entity_poly.pdbx_seq_one_letter_code
_entity_poly.pdbx_strand_id
1 'polypeptide(L)'
;MSELDRWVAAASAELGVPREDVAVTTVLDVARDVAHNVVRPGAPVTAYLMGLAVGRGADPADVAERVTALALSWENSPAEK
;
A
#
# COMPACT_ATOMS: atom_id res chain seq x y z
N MET A 1 4.77 -5.19 21.23
CA MET A 1 4.99 -4.29 20.08
C MET A 1 5.82 -5.07 19.07
N SER A 2 5.34 -5.20 17.83
CA SER A 2 6.06 -5.98 16.81
C SER A 2 7.33 -5.26 16.33
N GLU A 3 8.26 -5.97 15.70
CA GLU A 3 9.42 -5.32 15.06
C GLU A 3 8.98 -4.29 14.00
N LEU A 4 7.89 -4.58 13.28
CA LEU A 4 7.31 -3.65 12.32
C LEU A 4 6.77 -2.39 13.00
N ASP A 5 6.04 -2.50 14.10
CA ASP A 5 5.54 -1.32 14.82
C ASP A 5 6.69 -0.42 15.29
N ARG A 6 7.77 -1.04 15.79
CA ARG A 6 8.96 -0.32 16.26
C ARG A 6 9.68 0.36 15.10
N TRP A 7 9.78 -0.32 13.96
CA TRP A 7 10.35 0.25 12.74
C TRP A 7 9.51 1.43 12.23
N VAL A 8 8.18 1.28 12.13
CA VAL A 8 7.30 2.35 11.67
C VAL A 8 7.39 3.56 12.59
N ALA A 9 7.44 3.35 13.91
CA ALA A 9 7.63 4.45 14.86
C ALA A 9 8.96 5.20 14.63
N ALA A 10 10.07 4.47 14.45
CA ALA A 10 11.38 5.07 14.18
C ALA A 10 11.42 5.84 12.84
N ALA A 11 10.90 5.24 11.77
CA ALA A 11 10.84 5.88 10.46
C ALA A 11 9.92 7.10 10.44
N SER A 12 8.79 7.05 11.17
CA SER A 12 7.86 8.17 11.31
C SER A 12 8.54 9.35 12.00
N ALA A 13 9.29 9.10 13.08
CA ALA A 13 10.06 10.11 13.78
C ALA A 13 11.13 10.76 12.89
N GLU A 14 11.88 9.96 12.12
CA GLU A 14 12.90 10.44 11.18
C GLU A 14 12.31 11.33 10.08
N LEU A 15 11.13 10.98 9.57
CA LEU A 15 10.47 11.67 8.46
C LEU A 15 9.56 12.82 8.90
N GLY A 16 9.38 13.03 10.21
CA GLY A 16 8.46 14.04 10.73
C GLY A 16 6.99 13.73 10.46
N VAL A 17 6.63 12.45 10.33
CA VAL A 17 5.25 11.99 10.10
C VAL A 17 4.67 11.51 11.44
N PRO A 18 3.45 11.93 11.84
CA PRO A 18 2.79 11.38 13.02
C PRO A 18 2.54 9.88 12.85
N ARG A 19 2.88 9.07 13.85
CA ARG A 19 2.73 7.61 13.78
C ARG A 19 1.27 7.20 13.64
N GLU A 20 0.38 7.94 14.27
CA GLU A 20 -1.08 7.79 14.21
C GLU A 20 -1.66 7.93 12.80
N ASP A 21 -0.99 8.68 11.92
CA ASP A 21 -1.41 8.88 10.53
C ASP A 21 -1.02 7.70 9.63
N VAL A 22 -0.13 6.81 10.10
CA VAL A 22 0.33 5.66 9.32
C VAL A 22 -0.63 4.49 9.47
N ALA A 23 -1.51 4.32 8.49
CA ALA A 23 -2.46 3.20 8.37
C ALA A 23 -1.78 1.87 7.96
N VAL A 24 -0.88 1.35 8.81
CA VAL A 24 -0.04 0.17 8.53
C VAL A 24 -0.84 -1.01 7.98
N THR A 25 -1.91 -1.42 8.66
CA THR A 25 -2.72 -2.58 8.25
C THR A 25 -3.31 -2.40 6.85
N THR A 26 -3.83 -1.21 6.55
CA THR A 26 -4.43 -0.90 5.24
C THR A 26 -3.39 -1.00 4.13
N VAL A 27 -2.20 -0.42 4.34
CA VAL A 27 -1.11 -0.48 3.36
C VAL A 27 -0.66 -1.93 3.12
N LEU A 28 -0.56 -2.74 4.17
CA LEU A 28 -0.15 -4.14 4.06
C LEU A 28 -1.20 -5.02 3.40
N ASP A 29 -2.49 -4.75 3.64
CA ASP A 29 -3.58 -5.49 2.99
C ASP A 29 -3.65 -5.16 1.50
N VAL A 30 -3.53 -3.89 1.10
CA VAL A 30 -3.45 -3.52 -0.33
C VAL A 30 -2.21 -4.14 -0.99
N ALA A 31 -1.06 -4.08 -0.32
CA ALA A 31 0.16 -4.71 -0.82
C ALA A 31 0.00 -6.23 -1.00
N ARG A 32 -0.72 -6.90 -0.09
CA ARG A 32 -1.07 -8.33 -0.18
C ARG A 32 -1.94 -8.60 -1.41
N ASP A 33 -2.99 -7.81 -1.61
CA ASP A 33 -3.91 -7.99 -2.75
C ASP A 33 -3.18 -7.83 -4.09
N VAL A 34 -2.31 -6.83 -4.21
CA VAL A 34 -1.50 -6.63 -5.41
C VAL A 34 -0.49 -7.76 -5.62
N ALA A 35 0.17 -8.20 -4.56
CA ALA A 35 1.17 -9.28 -4.67
C ALA A 35 0.55 -10.60 -5.12
N HIS A 36 -0.69 -10.89 -4.70
CA HIS A 36 -1.39 -12.13 -5.03
C HIS A 36 -2.12 -12.09 -6.37
N ASN A 37 -2.74 -10.96 -6.73
CA ASN A 37 -3.65 -10.90 -7.87
C ASN A 37 -3.05 -10.19 -9.09
N VAL A 38 -2.01 -9.38 -8.93
CA VAL A 38 -1.36 -8.64 -10.03
C VAL A 38 0.02 -9.20 -10.32
N VAL A 39 1.01 -8.86 -9.47
CA VAL A 39 2.40 -9.35 -9.56
C VAL A 39 3.13 -9.01 -8.27
N ARG A 40 3.95 -9.92 -7.74
CA ARG A 40 4.67 -9.72 -6.46
C ARG A 40 5.50 -8.41 -6.39
N PRO A 41 6.27 -8.00 -7.43
CA PRO A 41 6.98 -6.71 -7.42
C PRO A 41 6.07 -5.48 -7.41
N GLY A 42 4.78 -5.63 -7.71
CA GLY A 42 3.81 -4.53 -7.75
C GLY A 42 3.44 -4.00 -6.37
N ALA A 43 3.59 -4.79 -5.31
CA ALA A 43 3.26 -4.41 -3.95
C ALA A 43 3.99 -3.14 -3.46
N PRO A 44 5.34 -3.05 -3.47
CA PRO A 44 6.06 -1.84 -3.05
C PRO A 44 5.79 -0.64 -3.96
N VAL A 45 5.63 -0.85 -5.27
CA VAL A 45 5.31 0.22 -6.23
C VAL A 45 3.94 0.82 -5.94
N THR A 46 2.97 -0.03 -5.59
CA THR A 46 1.62 0.41 -5.25
C THR A 46 1.57 1.17 -3.94
N ALA A 47 2.28 0.72 -2.90
CA ALA A 47 2.36 1.44 -1.63
C ALA A 47 2.93 2.86 -1.83
N TYR A 48 3.97 3.00 -2.66
CA TYR A 48 4.52 4.31 -3.02
C TYR A 48 3.51 5.18 -3.79
N LEU A 49 2.80 4.59 -4.76
CA LEU A 49 1.76 5.28 -5.54
C LEU A 49 0.60 5.78 -4.66
N MET A 50 0.16 4.96 -3.70
CA MET A 50 -0.87 5.36 -2.73
C MET A 50 -0.42 6.56 -1.90
N GLY A 51 0.82 6.53 -1.37
CA GLY A 51 1.38 7.67 -0.64
C GLY A 51 1.46 8.94 -1.48
N LEU A 52 1.82 8.80 -2.76
CA LEU A 52 1.82 9.89 -3.73
C LEU A 52 0.43 10.46 -4.05
N ALA A 53 -0.63 9.64 -4.04
CA ALA A 53 -2.00 10.10 -4.25
C ALA A 53 -2.52 10.82 -3.01
N VAL A 54 -2.31 10.25 -1.82
CA VAL A 54 -2.68 10.85 -0.54
C VAL A 54 -1.96 12.19 -0.33
N GLY A 55 -0.66 12.26 -0.62
CA GLY A 55 0.10 13.51 -0.56
C GLY A 55 -0.37 14.60 -1.54
N ARG A 56 -1.20 14.24 -2.52
CA ARG A 56 -1.88 15.17 -3.45
C ARG A 56 -3.32 15.50 -3.04
N GLY A 57 -3.74 15.08 -1.85
CA GLY A 57 -5.05 15.40 -1.27
C GLY A 57 -6.12 14.35 -1.51
N ALA A 58 -5.77 13.14 -1.98
CA ALA A 58 -6.73 12.05 -2.05
C ALA A 58 -7.01 11.46 -0.66
N ASP A 59 -8.24 10.99 -0.44
CA ASP A 59 -8.60 10.29 0.79
C ASP A 59 -7.90 8.91 0.86
N PRO A 60 -7.19 8.58 1.95
CA PRO A 60 -6.48 7.30 2.06
C PRO A 60 -7.37 6.06 1.95
N ALA A 61 -8.61 6.12 2.45
CA ALA A 61 -9.52 5.00 2.41
C ALA A 61 -10.07 4.78 0.99
N ASP A 62 -10.45 5.86 0.29
CA ASP A 62 -10.84 5.80 -1.14
C ASP A 62 -9.70 5.24 -2.01
N VAL A 63 -8.47 5.71 -1.79
CA VAL A 63 -7.30 5.23 -2.51
C VAL A 63 -7.10 3.72 -2.29
N ALA A 64 -7.16 3.27 -1.03
CA ALA A 64 -7.02 1.86 -0.71
C ALA A 64 -8.13 0.99 -1.33
N GLU A 65 -9.39 1.42 -1.20
CA GLU A 65 -10.55 0.71 -1.75
C GLU A 65 -10.43 0.52 -3.27
N ARG A 66 -10.14 1.61 -3.99
CA ARG A 66 -10.03 1.59 -5.45
C ARG A 66 -8.88 0.72 -5.94
N VAL A 67 -7.74 0.77 -5.25
CA VAL A 67 -6.58 -0.04 -5.61
C VAL A 67 -6.81 -1.53 -5.32
N THR A 68 -7.41 -1.87 -4.16
CA THR A 68 -7.81 -3.24 -3.86
C THR A 68 -8.82 -3.76 -4.88
N ALA A 69 -9.86 -2.99 -5.22
CA ALA A 69 -10.84 -3.39 -6.23
C ALA A 69 -10.19 -3.64 -7.60
N LEU A 70 -9.24 -2.79 -8.01
CA LEU A 70 -8.47 -2.97 -9.24
C LEU A 70 -7.60 -4.24 -9.19
N ALA A 71 -6.92 -4.50 -8.07
CA ALA A 71 -6.09 -5.69 -7.91
C ALA A 71 -6.93 -6.98 -7.96
N LEU A 72 -8.07 -7.01 -7.28
CA LEU A 72 -8.95 -8.19 -7.23
C LEU A 72 -9.64 -8.51 -8.56
N SER A 73 -9.89 -7.49 -9.38
CA SER A 73 -10.49 -7.64 -10.72
C SER A 73 -9.45 -7.77 -11.84
N TRP A 74 -8.16 -7.86 -11.49
CA TRP A 74 -7.09 -7.92 -12.47
C TRP A 74 -7.14 -9.23 -13.26
N GLU A 75 -7.67 -9.18 -14.48
CA GLU A 75 -7.67 -10.32 -15.39
C GLU A 75 -6.22 -10.64 -15.79
N ASN A 76 -5.71 -11.79 -15.35
CA ASN A 76 -4.50 -12.37 -15.91
C ASN A 76 -4.76 -12.72 -17.38
N SER A 77 -4.59 -11.78 -18.30
CA SER A 77 -4.24 -12.14 -19.67
C SER A 77 -2.93 -12.94 -19.57
N PRO A 78 -2.90 -14.21 -19.97
CA PRO A 78 -1.64 -14.94 -20.00
C PRO A 78 -0.74 -14.22 -21.01
N ALA A 79 0.30 -13.53 -20.51
CA ALA A 79 1.37 -13.07 -21.36
C ALA A 79 2.04 -14.31 -21.98
N GLU A 80 2.18 -14.24 -23.31
CA GLU A 80 2.62 -15.28 -24.23
C GLU A 80 3.89 -16.02 -23.79
N LYS A 81 3.99 -17.28 -24.25
CA LYS A 81 5.18 -18.14 -24.16
C LYS A 81 6.44 -17.47 -24.72
#